data_AF-A0A952HML6-F1
#
_entry.id   AF-A0A952HML6-F1
#
_cell.length_a   1.000
_cell.length_b   1.000
_cell.length_c   1.000
_cell.angle_alpha   90.00
_cell.angle_beta   90.00
_cell.angle_gamma   90.00
#
_symmetry.space_group_name_H-M   'P 1'
#
loop_
_entity.id
_entity.type
_entity.pdbx_description
1 polymer ?
#
loop_
_entity_poly.entity_id
_entity_poly.type
_entity_poly.pdbx_seq_one_letter_code
_entity_poly.pdbx_strand_id
1 'polypeptide(L)'
;MDDDPGIRPKAHIFTESKAQCYSITDGLPQQTHYGDDDSSRVVDVPKASTKTDGVAGACQCGAVSFEYAGAPKMMMHCHCSRCRKAKGAAHATNAFVAGDQFIWTSGEDNITNYAHKGAQFFGHAFCNTCGSSVPRPRPDGSLYNVPVGSLNQPPGIEAKGHIFIGSKAPWFDVTDDKPQWDEMPT
;
A
#
# COMPACT_ATOMS: atom_id res chain seq x y z
N MET A 1 5.68 11.17 12.84
CA MET A 1 6.22 11.35 14.19
C MET A 1 7.53 10.63 14.24
N ASP A 2 8.60 11.36 14.54
CA ASP A 2 9.95 10.79 14.64
C ASP A 2 10.27 10.42 16.10
N ASP A 3 9.48 10.92 17.06
CA ASP A 3 9.47 10.50 18.47
C ASP A 3 8.36 9.47 18.76
N ASP A 4 8.53 8.72 19.85
CA ASP A 4 7.52 7.78 20.37
C ASP A 4 6.42 8.54 21.14
N PRO A 5 5.15 8.50 20.70
CA PRO A 5 4.05 9.14 21.41
C PRO A 5 3.70 8.46 22.76
N GLY A 6 4.27 7.30 23.09
CA GLY A 6 3.95 6.54 24.31
C GLY A 6 2.53 5.95 24.32
N ILE A 7 1.81 6.08 23.21
CA ILE A 7 0.46 5.56 23.01
C ILE A 7 0.53 4.51 21.90
N ARG A 8 -0.24 3.43 22.05
CA ARG A 8 -0.34 2.34 21.08
C ARG A 8 -1.82 2.08 20.73
N PRO A 9 -2.11 1.57 19.53
CA PRO A 9 -3.43 1.01 19.22
C PRO A 9 -3.81 -0.05 20.28
N LYS A 10 -5.10 -0.10 20.64
CA LYS A 10 -5.62 -1.04 21.65
C LYS A 10 -6.47 -2.16 21.04
N ALA A 11 -6.84 -2.04 19.79
CA ALA A 11 -7.63 -3.00 19.03
C ALA A 11 -7.47 -2.70 17.53
N HIS A 12 -7.74 -3.72 16.72
CA HIS A 12 -8.04 -3.55 15.30
C HIS A 12 -9.56 -3.45 15.14
N ILE A 13 -10.01 -2.45 14.40
CA ILE A 13 -11.43 -2.26 14.05
C ILE A 13 -11.62 -2.54 12.57
N PHE A 14 -12.83 -2.92 12.17
CA PHE A 14 -13.16 -3.25 10.77
C PHE A 14 -12.30 -4.37 10.16
N THR A 15 -11.97 -5.37 10.97
CA THR A 15 -11.05 -6.46 10.57
C THR A 15 -11.57 -7.33 9.43
N GLU A 16 -12.88 -7.38 9.19
CA GLU A 16 -13.48 -8.04 8.02
C GLU A 16 -13.14 -7.34 6.70
N SER A 17 -12.83 -6.05 6.74
CA SER A 17 -12.45 -5.25 5.57
C SER A 17 -10.95 -5.04 5.44
N LYS A 18 -10.14 -5.76 6.23
CA LYS A 18 -8.68 -5.74 6.09
C LYS A 18 -8.26 -6.20 4.69
N ALA A 19 -7.12 -5.72 4.22
CA ALA A 19 -6.53 -6.22 2.99
C ALA A 19 -6.34 -7.75 3.09
N GLN A 20 -6.86 -8.49 2.11
CA GLN A 20 -6.83 -9.96 2.11
C GLN A 20 -5.41 -10.54 2.11
N CYS A 21 -4.44 -9.81 1.55
CA CYS A 21 -3.02 -10.17 1.57
C CYS A 21 -2.27 -9.73 2.84
N TYR A 22 -3.00 -9.33 3.90
CA TYR A 22 -2.42 -8.91 5.17
C TYR A 22 -3.00 -9.71 6.33
N SER A 23 -2.11 -10.18 7.20
CA SER A 23 -2.47 -10.89 8.44
C SER A 23 -2.20 -9.98 9.63
N ILE A 24 -3.19 -9.85 10.51
CA ILE A 24 -2.99 -9.22 11.82
C ILE A 24 -2.36 -10.27 12.72
N THR A 25 -1.10 -10.04 13.10
CA THR A 25 -0.29 -11.00 13.87
C THR A 25 -0.01 -10.53 15.30
N ASP A 26 -0.39 -9.30 15.65
CA ASP A 26 -0.33 -8.87 17.04
C ASP A 26 -1.46 -9.52 17.87
N GLY A 27 -1.30 -9.51 19.19
CA GLY A 27 -2.28 -10.06 20.12
C GLY A 27 -3.43 -9.10 20.45
N LEU A 28 -3.60 -8.00 19.71
CA LEU A 28 -4.64 -7.02 20.04
C LEU A 28 -6.03 -7.57 19.67
N PRO A 29 -7.08 -7.21 20.43
CA PRO A 29 -8.46 -7.52 20.08
C PRO A 29 -8.79 -7.12 18.64
N GLN A 30 -9.52 -7.99 17.94
CA GLN A 30 -9.99 -7.77 16.57
C GLN A 30 -11.51 -7.62 16.57
N GLN A 31 -11.98 -6.48 16.08
CA GLN A 31 -13.38 -6.10 16.05
C GLN A 31 -13.82 -5.90 14.60
N THR A 32 -15.09 -6.22 14.31
CA THR A 32 -15.67 -6.07 12.97
C THR A 32 -16.36 -4.72 12.78
N HIS A 33 -16.63 -4.01 13.87
CA HIS A 33 -17.31 -2.72 13.95
C HIS A 33 -16.60 -1.81 14.97
N TYR A 34 -16.94 -0.52 14.97
CA TYR A 34 -16.44 0.45 15.95
C TYR A 34 -17.52 0.75 16.99
N GLY A 35 -17.21 0.56 18.28
CA GLY A 35 -18.16 0.77 19.38
C GLY A 35 -19.12 -0.42 19.56
N ASP A 36 -20.16 -0.24 20.38
CA ASP A 36 -21.17 -1.28 20.68
C ASP A 36 -22.41 -1.20 19.76
N ASP A 37 -22.48 -0.20 18.88
CA ASP A 37 -23.59 0.00 17.96
C ASP A 37 -23.21 -0.25 16.49
N ASP A 38 -24.20 -0.66 15.70
CA ASP A 38 -24.06 -1.01 14.27
C ASP A 38 -24.08 0.25 13.37
N SER A 39 -23.91 1.46 13.92
CA SER A 39 -23.95 2.71 13.16
C SER A 39 -22.64 3.00 12.41
N SER A 40 -21.58 2.27 12.72
CA SER A 40 -20.22 2.49 12.21
C SER A 40 -19.80 1.53 11.09
N ARG A 41 -20.73 1.03 10.26
CA ARG A 41 -20.40 0.06 9.20
C ARG A 41 -19.31 0.56 8.26
N VAL A 42 -18.50 -0.37 7.77
CA VAL A 42 -17.48 -0.11 6.74
C VAL A 42 -18.17 0.50 5.53
N VAL A 43 -17.72 1.69 5.12
CA VAL A 43 -18.14 2.29 3.86
C VAL A 43 -17.31 1.66 2.77
N ASP A 44 -17.93 0.78 1.98
CA ASP A 44 -17.30 0.21 0.80
C ASP A 44 -16.91 1.33 -0.16
N VAL A 45 -15.63 1.37 -0.53
CA VAL A 45 -15.17 2.23 -1.61
C VAL A 45 -15.63 1.61 -2.94
N PRO A 46 -16.24 2.38 -3.86
CA PRO A 46 -16.65 1.86 -5.16
C PRO A 46 -15.48 1.17 -5.87
N LYS A 47 -15.62 -0.14 -6.10
CA LYS A 47 -14.63 -0.92 -6.85
C LYS A 47 -14.80 -0.64 -8.34
N ALA A 48 -13.76 -0.15 -8.99
CA ALA A 48 -13.74 -0.07 -10.44
C ALA A 48 -13.83 -1.47 -11.06
N SER A 49 -14.58 -1.62 -12.16
CA SER A 49 -14.68 -2.87 -12.90
C SER A 49 -13.39 -3.18 -13.66
N THR A 50 -13.02 -4.47 -13.68
CA THR A 50 -11.93 -5.01 -14.49
C THR A 50 -12.32 -5.03 -15.97
N LYS A 51 -11.44 -4.58 -16.86
CA LYS A 51 -11.54 -4.72 -18.32
C LYS A 51 -10.94 -6.04 -18.82
N THR A 52 -10.09 -6.71 -18.03
CA THR A 52 -9.38 -7.95 -18.38
C THR A 52 -9.29 -8.96 -17.23
N ASP A 53 -8.73 -10.17 -17.47
CA ASP A 53 -8.45 -11.23 -16.47
C ASP A 53 -7.29 -10.89 -15.49
N GLY A 54 -6.94 -9.62 -15.33
CA GLY A 54 -5.84 -9.14 -14.51
C GLY A 54 -6.23 -8.71 -13.09
N VAL A 55 -5.26 -8.17 -12.34
CA VAL A 55 -5.47 -7.50 -11.05
C VAL A 55 -5.76 -6.01 -11.28
N ALA A 56 -6.99 -5.61 -11.00
CA ALA A 56 -7.40 -4.21 -11.06
C ALA A 56 -7.11 -3.45 -9.76
N GLY A 57 -6.92 -2.15 -9.91
CA GLY A 57 -6.86 -1.19 -8.83
C GLY A 57 -7.39 0.17 -9.24
N ALA A 58 -7.69 0.99 -8.24
CA ALA A 58 -8.17 2.35 -8.42
C ALA A 58 -7.77 3.23 -7.24
N CYS A 59 -7.80 4.55 -7.45
CA CYS A 59 -7.80 5.50 -6.35
C CYS A 59 -9.16 5.49 -5.61
N GLN A 60 -9.24 6.07 -4.42
CA GLN A 60 -10.46 6.07 -3.60
C GLN A 60 -11.69 6.67 -4.28
N CYS A 61 -11.52 7.71 -5.12
CA CYS A 61 -12.64 8.32 -5.84
C CYS A 61 -12.93 7.68 -7.21
N GLY A 62 -12.20 6.63 -7.60
CA GLY A 62 -12.34 5.96 -8.91
C GLY A 62 -11.83 6.74 -10.12
N ALA A 63 -11.45 8.01 -9.98
CA ALA A 63 -11.01 8.86 -11.11
C ALA A 63 -9.76 8.33 -11.84
N VAL A 64 -8.89 7.61 -11.12
CA VAL A 64 -7.72 6.91 -11.67
C VAL A 64 -7.91 5.42 -11.47
N SER A 65 -7.78 4.63 -12.54
CA SER A 65 -7.90 3.18 -12.54
C SER A 65 -6.82 2.52 -13.39
N PHE A 66 -6.40 1.32 -13.01
CA PHE A 66 -5.34 0.57 -13.67
C PHE A 66 -5.54 -0.94 -13.53
N GLU A 67 -4.85 -1.69 -14.36
CA GLU A 67 -4.81 -3.15 -14.34
C GLU A 67 -3.39 -3.65 -14.56
N TYR A 68 -3.09 -4.83 -14.03
CA TYR A 68 -1.91 -5.58 -14.46
C TYR A 68 -2.16 -7.07 -14.58
N ALA A 69 -1.40 -7.73 -15.46
CA ALA A 69 -1.47 -9.17 -15.67
C ALA A 69 -0.33 -9.91 -14.96
N GLY A 70 -0.57 -11.18 -14.60
CA GLY A 70 0.42 -12.05 -13.99
C GLY A 70 0.75 -11.71 -12.53
N ALA A 71 1.74 -12.41 -11.98
CA ALA A 71 2.19 -12.22 -10.60
C ALA A 71 3.22 -11.08 -10.52
N PRO A 72 3.14 -10.20 -9.49
CA PRO A 72 4.20 -9.23 -9.26
C PRO A 72 5.53 -9.93 -8.97
N LYS A 73 6.65 -9.29 -9.34
CA LYS A 73 8.01 -9.81 -9.13
C LYS A 73 8.35 -9.98 -7.64
N MET A 74 7.86 -9.05 -6.81
CA MET A 74 7.98 -9.10 -5.35
C MET A 74 7.01 -8.13 -4.69
N MET A 75 6.80 -8.30 -3.38
CA MET A 75 6.12 -7.36 -2.51
C MET A 75 6.94 -7.15 -1.24
N MET A 76 7.05 -5.89 -0.77
CA MET A 76 7.84 -5.53 0.42
C MET A 76 7.11 -4.51 1.30
N HIS A 77 7.34 -4.60 2.62
CA HIS A 77 7.01 -3.54 3.57
C HIS A 77 8.22 -2.60 3.72
N CYS A 78 8.08 -1.35 3.27
CA CYS A 78 9.13 -0.34 3.37
C CYS A 78 8.88 0.61 4.54
N HIS A 79 9.81 0.61 5.48
CA HIS A 79 9.76 1.37 6.73
C HIS A 79 10.47 2.72 6.65
N CYS A 80 11.07 3.10 5.52
CA CYS A 80 11.82 4.37 5.43
C CYS A 80 10.92 5.60 5.65
N SER A 81 11.50 6.68 6.17
CA SER A 81 10.74 7.89 6.55
C SER A 81 9.98 8.53 5.39
N ARG A 82 10.55 8.44 4.18
CA ARG A 82 9.91 8.89 2.95
C ARG A 82 8.64 8.09 2.63
N CYS A 83 8.70 6.76 2.76
CA CYS A 83 7.54 5.89 2.55
C CYS A 83 6.46 6.10 3.62
N ARG A 84 6.84 6.23 4.90
CA ARG A 84 5.88 6.53 5.98
C ARG A 84 5.17 7.86 5.77
N LYS A 85 5.93 8.93 5.50
CA LYS A 85 5.38 10.28 5.29
C LYS A 85 4.51 10.36 4.03
N ALA A 86 4.88 9.67 2.95
CA ALA A 86 4.09 9.66 1.72
C ALA A 86 2.79 8.82 1.82
N LYS A 87 2.72 7.83 2.71
CA LYS A 87 1.52 7.00 2.89
C LYS A 87 0.69 7.40 4.11
N GLY A 88 1.23 8.20 5.02
CA GLY A 88 0.59 8.48 6.30
C GLY A 88 0.44 7.24 7.18
N ALA A 89 1.32 6.23 7.03
CA ALA A 89 1.20 4.92 7.66
C ALA A 89 2.53 4.45 8.29
N ALA A 90 2.48 3.36 9.07
CA ALA A 90 3.65 2.77 9.72
C ALA A 90 4.73 2.34 8.71
N HIS A 91 4.31 1.87 7.54
CA HIS A 91 5.14 1.51 6.41
C HIS A 91 4.33 1.63 5.10
N ALA A 92 5.03 1.63 3.97
CA ALA A 92 4.40 1.43 2.66
C ALA A 92 4.47 -0.05 2.28
N THR A 93 3.37 -0.65 1.84
CA THR A 93 3.37 -1.98 1.22
C THR A 93 3.25 -1.83 -0.27
N ASN A 94 4.28 -2.23 -1.01
CA ASN A 94 4.30 -2.10 -2.47
C ASN A 94 4.59 -3.43 -3.14
N ALA A 95 3.84 -3.73 -4.20
CA ALA A 95 4.14 -4.76 -5.17
C ALA A 95 4.92 -4.17 -6.35
N PHE A 96 5.77 -4.98 -6.97
CA PHE A 96 6.59 -4.56 -8.10
C PHE A 96 6.19 -5.34 -9.35
N VAL A 97 5.54 -4.67 -10.30
CA VAL A 97 4.94 -5.26 -11.49
C VAL A 97 5.78 -4.91 -12.72
N ALA A 98 5.94 -5.83 -13.66
CA ALA A 98 6.67 -5.55 -14.91
C ALA A 98 5.93 -4.49 -15.75
N GLY A 99 6.68 -3.60 -16.40
CA GLY A 99 6.09 -2.51 -17.20
C GLY A 99 5.21 -2.98 -18.34
N ASP A 100 5.60 -4.07 -18.99
CA ASP A 100 4.86 -4.72 -20.09
C ASP A 100 3.59 -5.46 -19.63
N GLN A 101 3.42 -5.63 -18.31
CA GLN A 101 2.24 -6.24 -17.71
C GLN A 101 1.26 -5.22 -17.15
N PHE A 102 1.59 -3.92 -17.15
CA PHE A 102 0.80 -2.87 -16.52
C PHE A 102 0.11 -1.99 -17.55
N ILE A 103 -1.15 -1.63 -17.31
CA ILE A 103 -1.89 -0.65 -18.11
C ILE A 103 -2.68 0.31 -17.23
N TRP A 104 -2.71 1.59 -17.62
CA TRP A 104 -3.72 2.53 -17.11
C TRP A 104 -5.03 2.30 -17.87
N THR A 105 -6.13 2.16 -17.13
CA THR A 105 -7.45 1.92 -17.74
C THR A 105 -8.31 3.18 -17.77
N SER A 106 -8.02 4.17 -16.92
CA SER A 106 -8.63 5.50 -16.91
C SER A 106 -7.83 6.50 -16.06
N GLY A 107 -7.87 7.78 -16.42
CA GLY A 107 -7.45 8.90 -15.57
C GLY A 107 -5.95 9.04 -15.33
N GLU A 108 -5.11 8.55 -16.23
CA GLU A 108 -3.65 8.74 -16.13
C GLU A 108 -3.25 10.23 -16.09
N ASP A 109 -3.99 11.06 -16.81
CA ASP A 109 -3.86 12.52 -16.84
C ASP A 109 -4.23 13.21 -15.50
N ASN A 110 -4.96 12.51 -14.63
CA ASN A 110 -5.35 12.99 -13.30
C ASN A 110 -4.35 12.56 -12.20
N ILE A 111 -3.15 12.10 -12.59
CA ILE A 111 -2.09 11.66 -11.68
C ILE A 111 -1.07 12.78 -11.47
N THR A 112 -0.84 13.14 -10.21
CA THR A 112 0.28 14.00 -9.82
C THR A 112 1.48 13.15 -9.41
N ASN A 113 2.63 13.42 -10.00
CA ASN A 113 3.90 12.75 -9.68
C ASN A 113 4.80 13.66 -8.85
N TYR A 114 5.08 13.25 -7.62
CA TYR A 114 6.09 13.85 -6.76
C TYR A 114 7.42 13.09 -6.87
N ALA A 115 8.45 13.77 -7.37
CA ALA A 115 9.82 13.29 -7.35
C ALA A 115 10.57 13.97 -6.19
N HIS A 116 11.18 13.18 -5.31
CA HIS A 116 12.01 13.75 -4.25
C HIS A 116 13.39 14.11 -4.81
N LYS A 117 13.78 15.39 -4.72
CA LYS A 117 15.05 15.88 -5.23
C LYS A 117 16.22 15.08 -4.63
N GLY A 118 17.07 14.52 -5.49
CA GLY A 118 18.25 13.74 -5.10
C GLY A 118 17.97 12.28 -4.72
N ALA A 119 16.72 11.79 -4.81
CA ALA A 119 16.44 10.38 -4.63
C ALA A 119 16.51 9.62 -5.96
N GLN A 120 17.30 8.56 -6.02
CA GLN A 120 17.41 7.71 -7.20
C GLN A 120 16.15 6.86 -7.43
N PHE A 121 15.59 6.30 -6.35
CA PHE A 121 14.49 5.32 -6.44
C PHE A 121 13.18 5.78 -5.81
N PHE A 122 13.18 6.85 -5.00
CA PHE A 122 11.98 7.30 -4.31
C PHE A 122 11.22 8.36 -5.11
N GLY A 123 9.92 8.12 -5.26
CA GLY A 123 8.92 9.08 -5.71
C GLY A 123 7.53 8.62 -5.28
N HIS A 124 6.53 9.47 -5.47
CA HIS A 124 5.15 9.21 -5.05
C HIS A 124 4.19 9.69 -6.13
N ALA A 125 3.32 8.81 -6.62
CA ALA A 125 2.25 9.15 -7.53
C ALA A 125 0.92 9.09 -6.78
N PHE A 126 0.05 10.07 -7.00
CA PHE A 126 -1.25 10.15 -6.34
C PHE A 126 -2.32 10.77 -7.24
N CYS A 127 -3.57 10.39 -7.01
CA CYS A 127 -4.72 10.97 -7.68
C CYS A 127 -4.88 12.43 -7.26
N ASN A 128 -4.96 13.35 -8.22
CA ASN A 128 -5.12 14.78 -7.98
C ASN A 128 -6.48 15.14 -7.35
N THR A 129 -7.48 14.26 -7.46
CA THR A 129 -8.82 14.47 -6.89
C THR A 129 -8.94 14.06 -5.42
N CYS A 130 -8.42 12.88 -5.05
CA CYS A 130 -8.62 12.32 -3.70
C CYS A 130 -7.33 12.11 -2.89
N GLY A 131 -6.15 12.35 -3.49
CA GLY A 131 -4.87 12.16 -2.82
C GLY A 131 -4.46 10.69 -2.61
N SER A 132 -5.27 9.70 -3.00
CA SER A 132 -4.88 8.30 -2.87
C SER A 132 -3.63 8.01 -3.69
N SER A 133 -2.74 7.22 -3.10
CA SER A 133 -1.57 6.69 -3.81
C SER A 133 -1.98 5.83 -5.00
N VAL A 134 -1.29 5.99 -6.13
CA VAL A 134 -1.46 5.16 -7.33
C VAL A 134 -0.11 4.60 -7.79
N PRO A 135 -0.10 3.63 -8.71
CA PRO A 135 1.13 3.08 -9.27
C PRO A 135 2.06 4.15 -9.85
N ARG A 136 3.37 3.94 -9.68
CA ARG A 136 4.40 4.80 -10.25
C ARG A 136 5.37 3.99 -11.09
N PRO A 137 5.61 4.34 -12.37
CA PRO A 137 6.64 3.69 -13.17
C PRO A 137 8.04 4.08 -12.68
N ARG A 138 9.00 3.18 -12.86
CA ARG A 138 10.42 3.56 -12.90
C ARG A 138 10.68 4.49 -14.09
N PRO A 139 11.72 5.33 -14.04
CA PRO A 139 12.03 6.24 -15.15
C PRO A 139 12.22 5.54 -16.51
N ASP A 140 12.69 4.29 -16.49
CA ASP A 140 12.90 3.45 -17.68
C ASP A 140 11.65 2.66 -18.12
N GLY A 141 10.52 2.81 -17.41
CA GLY A 141 9.28 2.08 -17.70
C GLY A 141 9.33 0.58 -17.41
N SER A 142 10.46 0.04 -16.94
CA SER A 142 10.67 -1.42 -16.79
C SER A 142 9.81 -2.06 -15.70
N LEU A 143 9.34 -1.25 -14.74
CA LEU A 143 8.70 -1.71 -13.52
C LEU A 143 7.78 -0.64 -12.96
N TYR A 144 6.61 -1.05 -12.49
CA TYR A 144 5.72 -0.22 -11.68
C TYR A 144 5.86 -0.59 -10.20
N ASN A 145 6.01 0.44 -9.36
CA ASN A 145 5.78 0.34 -7.93
C ASN A 145 4.29 0.56 -7.67
N VAL A 146 3.58 -0.52 -7.32
CA VAL A 146 2.13 -0.55 -7.11
C VAL A 146 1.84 -0.55 -5.61
N PRO A 147 1.20 0.51 -5.07
CA PRO A 147 0.72 0.51 -3.70
C PRO A 147 -0.33 -0.58 -3.52
N VAL A 148 -0.12 -1.55 -2.64
CA VAL A 148 -1.04 -2.70 -2.53
C VAL A 148 -2.42 -2.27 -2.01
N GLY A 149 -2.49 -1.19 -1.22
CA GLY A 149 -3.75 -0.61 -0.76
C GLY A 149 -4.61 0.05 -1.85
N SER A 150 -4.10 0.22 -3.08
CA SER A 150 -4.91 0.71 -4.21
C SER A 150 -5.47 -0.42 -5.08
N LEU A 151 -5.32 -1.69 -4.67
CA LEU A 151 -5.85 -2.83 -5.42
C LEU A 151 -7.28 -3.17 -4.98
N ASN A 152 -8.12 -3.56 -5.93
CA ASN A 152 -9.50 -3.97 -5.67
C ASN A 152 -9.60 -5.46 -5.28
N GLN A 153 -8.51 -6.21 -5.48
CA GLN A 153 -8.40 -7.65 -5.23
C GLN A 153 -6.97 -8.01 -4.81
N PRO A 154 -6.75 -9.20 -4.21
CA PRO A 154 -5.43 -9.61 -3.77
C PRO A 154 -4.43 -9.68 -4.93
N PRO A 155 -3.17 -9.29 -4.70
CA PRO A 155 -2.11 -9.38 -5.71
C PRO A 155 -1.61 -10.81 -5.99
N GLY A 156 -2.12 -11.83 -5.29
CA GLY A 156 -1.76 -13.24 -5.45
C GLY A 156 -0.40 -13.64 -4.85
N ILE A 157 0.31 -12.72 -4.19
CA ILE A 157 1.56 -12.99 -3.47
C ILE A 157 1.54 -12.32 -2.09
N GLU A 158 2.35 -12.81 -1.16
CA GLU A 158 2.60 -12.15 0.11
C GLU A 158 3.85 -11.26 0.07
N ALA A 159 3.95 -10.34 1.04
CA ALA A 159 5.18 -9.61 1.27
C ALA A 159 6.31 -10.58 1.65
N LYS A 160 7.50 -10.37 1.06
CA LYS A 160 8.71 -11.15 1.37
C LYS A 160 9.39 -10.71 2.67
N GLY A 161 9.05 -9.53 3.18
CA GLY A 161 9.55 -9.02 4.45
C GLY A 161 9.62 -7.50 4.53
N HIS A 162 10.41 -7.02 5.48
CA HIS A 162 10.48 -5.64 5.94
C HIS A 162 11.84 -5.05 5.61
N ILE A 163 11.87 -3.92 4.91
CA ILE A 163 13.11 -3.21 4.54
C ILE A 163 13.16 -1.83 5.17
N PHE A 164 14.38 -1.34 5.40
CA PHE A 164 14.66 -0.07 6.08
C PHE A 164 14.14 -0.04 7.52
N ILE A 165 14.28 -1.16 8.24
CA ILE A 165 13.72 -1.34 9.58
C ILE A 165 14.31 -0.38 10.62
N GLY A 166 15.58 0.03 10.47
CA GLY A 166 16.18 1.07 11.31
C GLY A 166 15.46 2.43 11.25
N SER A 167 14.60 2.64 10.25
CA SER A 167 13.73 3.82 10.16
C SER A 167 12.30 3.57 10.67
N LYS A 168 11.91 2.37 11.11
CA LYS A 168 10.52 2.02 11.49
C LYS A 168 9.88 3.06 12.41
N ALA A 169 8.57 3.25 12.25
CA ALA A 169 7.82 4.09 13.18
C ALA A 169 7.96 3.55 14.62
N PRO A 170 8.34 4.39 15.61
CA PRO A 170 8.58 3.91 16.98
C PRO A 170 7.33 3.34 17.64
N TRP A 171 6.14 3.74 17.17
CA TRP A 171 4.85 3.27 17.65
C TRP A 171 4.32 2.01 16.96
N PHE A 172 5.07 1.42 16.03
CA PHE A 172 4.66 0.23 15.28
C PHE A 172 5.65 -0.91 15.52
N ASP A 173 5.16 -2.08 15.91
CA ASP A 173 5.98 -3.28 16.09
C ASP A 173 5.76 -4.26 14.93
N VAL A 174 6.85 -4.88 14.47
CA VAL A 174 6.76 -5.96 13.48
C VAL A 174 6.55 -7.26 14.25
N THR A 175 5.36 -7.85 14.11
CA THR A 175 4.92 -9.02 14.88
C THR A 175 4.74 -10.27 14.04
N ASP A 176 5.03 -10.21 12.73
CA ASP A 176 5.11 -11.40 11.89
C ASP A 176 6.51 -12.04 11.95
N ASP A 177 6.66 -13.20 11.31
CA ASP A 177 7.90 -13.98 11.23
C ASP A 177 8.73 -13.62 9.97
N LYS A 178 8.36 -12.56 9.24
CA LYS A 178 8.99 -12.24 7.98
C LYS A 178 10.36 -11.61 8.21
N PRO A 179 11.33 -11.85 7.31
CA PRO A 179 12.66 -11.28 7.45
C PRO A 179 12.64 -9.75 7.51
N GLN A 180 13.58 -9.18 8.28
CA GLN A 180 13.75 -7.75 8.47
C GLN A 180 15.17 -7.34 8.07
N TRP A 181 15.28 -6.31 7.24
CA TRP A 181 16.55 -5.80 6.73
C TRP A 181 16.66 -4.29 6.95
N ASP A 182 17.87 -3.82 7.27
CA ASP A 182 18.17 -2.39 7.38
C ASP A 182 18.20 -1.68 6.01
N GLU A 183 18.41 -2.44 4.94
CA GLU A 183 18.46 -1.95 3.57
C GLU A 183 17.70 -2.88 2.62
N MET A 184 17.67 -2.54 1.33
CA MET A 184 17.11 -3.45 0.34
C MET A 184 18.08 -4.62 0.11
N PRO A 185 17.66 -5.88 0.31
CA PRO A 185 18.53 -7.02 0.07
C PRO A 185 18.92 -7.11 -1.41
N THR A 186 20.19 -7.47 -1.65
CA THR A 186 20.77 -7.63 -3.00
C THR A 186 20.47 -8.99 -3.59
#